data_AF-A0A938B6X9-F1
#
_entry.id   AF-A0A938B6X9-F1
#
_cell.length_a   1.000
_cell.length_b   1.000
_cell.length_c   1.000
_cell.angle_alpha   90.00
_cell.angle_beta   90.00
_cell.angle_gamma   90.00
#
_symmetry.space_group_name_H-M   'P 1'
#
loop_
_entity.id
_entity.type
_entity.pdbx_description
1 polymer ?
#
loop_
_entity_poly.entity_id
_entity_poly.type
_entity_poly.pdbx_seq_one_letter_code
_entity_poly.pdbx_strand_id
1 'polypeptide(L)'
;MKCKVIQEQLLNYIDRKLSIEASKKITSHLLNCEICEKTYRRYQKTHESGCCWRNQINIKFISLLANGFEANGSLVYLLLIILICG
;
A
#
# COMPACT_ATOMS: atom_id res chain seq x y z
N MET A 1 -20.64 7.60 -15.56
CA MET A 1 -20.34 7.35 -14.13
C MET A 1 -19.82 8.65 -13.52
N LYS A 2 -20.29 9.04 -12.32
CA LYS A 2 -19.92 10.35 -11.72
C LYS A 2 -18.55 10.25 -11.03
N CYS A 3 -17.73 11.30 -11.10
CA CYS A 3 -16.38 11.33 -10.51
C CYS A 3 -16.37 11.00 -9.01
N LYS A 4 -17.39 11.46 -8.27
CA LYS A 4 -17.54 11.18 -6.82
C LYS A 4 -17.49 9.67 -6.52
N VAL A 5 -18.25 8.87 -7.27
CA VAL A 5 -18.30 7.41 -7.10
C VAL A 5 -16.96 6.76 -7.43
N ILE A 6 -16.28 7.26 -8.47
CA ILE A 6 -14.96 6.74 -8.86
C ILE A 6 -13.95 7.01 -7.74
N GLN A 7 -13.90 8.22 -7.20
CA GLN A 7 -12.98 8.62 -6.14
C GLN A 7 -13.13 7.74 -4.88
N GLU A 8 -14.35 7.42 -4.48
CA GLU A 8 -14.63 6.51 -3.36
C GLU A 8 -14.13 5.08 -3.63
N GLN A 9 -14.13 4.65 -4.89
CA GLN A 9 -13.68 3.31 -5.29
C GLN A 9 -12.19 3.24 -5.65
N LEU A 10 -11.48 4.36 -5.77
CA LEU A 10 -10.06 4.37 -6.18
C LEU A 10 -9.16 3.59 -5.22
N LEU A 11 -9.41 3.66 -3.90
CA LEU A 11 -8.62 2.91 -2.92
C LEU A 11 -8.82 1.40 -3.08
N ASN A 12 -10.07 0.96 -3.29
CA ASN A 12 -10.39 -0.44 -3.56
C ASN A 12 -9.84 -0.91 -4.92
N TYR A 13 -9.79 -0.02 -5.90
CA TYR A 13 -9.17 -0.27 -7.21
C TYR A 13 -7.65 -0.45 -7.08
N ILE A 14 -6.97 0.41 -6.31
CA ILE A 14 -5.52 0.32 -6.01
C ILE A 14 -5.21 -0.98 -5.26
N ASP A 15 -6.02 -1.32 -4.26
CA ASP A 15 -5.88 -2.54 -3.45
C ASP A 15 -6.37 -3.81 -4.19
N ARG A 16 -6.80 -3.68 -5.45
CA ARG A 16 -7.33 -4.77 -6.29
C ARG A 16 -8.49 -5.56 -5.65
N LYS A 17 -9.29 -4.90 -4.80
CA LYS A 17 -10.48 -5.46 -4.13
C LYS A 17 -11.75 -5.36 -4.96
N LEU A 18 -11.69 -4.79 -6.16
CA LEU A 18 -12.84 -4.64 -7.03
C LEU A 18 -12.95 -5.80 -8.02
N SER A 19 -14.19 -6.14 -8.39
CA SER A 19 -14.47 -7.08 -9.48
C SER A 19 -13.89 -6.58 -10.80
N ILE A 20 -13.56 -7.51 -11.69
CA ILE A 20 -12.94 -7.24 -13.00
C ILE A 20 -13.76 -6.23 -13.82
N GLU A 21 -15.10 -6.35 -13.77
CA GLU A 21 -16.01 -5.44 -14.47
C GLU A 21 -15.96 -4.00 -13.92
N ALA A 22 -15.88 -3.86 -12.59
CA ALA A 22 -15.77 -2.57 -11.92
C ALA A 22 -14.41 -1.91 -12.22
N SER A 23 -13.34 -2.70 -12.19
CA SER A 23 -12.00 -2.25 -12.56
C SER A 23 -11.96 -1.72 -14.00
N LYS A 24 -12.54 -2.43 -14.98
CA LYS A 24 -12.62 -1.95 -16.37
C LYS A 24 -13.35 -0.61 -16.50
N LYS A 25 -14.47 -0.44 -15.80
CA LYS A 25 -15.24 0.82 -15.79
C LYS A 25 -14.42 1.97 -15.21
N ILE A 26 -13.67 1.72 -14.14
CA ILE A 26 -12.79 2.71 -13.52
C ILE A 26 -11.63 3.06 -14.46
N THR A 27 -10.97 2.07 -15.06
CA THR A 27 -9.90 2.31 -16.04
C THR A 27 -10.39 3.17 -17.21
N SER A 28 -11.56 2.86 -17.76
CA SER A 28 -12.16 3.65 -18.85
C SER A 28 -12.45 5.10 -18.41
N HIS A 29 -12.92 5.30 -17.18
CA HIS A 29 -13.13 6.64 -16.64
C HIS A 29 -11.82 7.41 -16.43
N LEU A 30 -10.77 6.76 -15.93
CA LEU A 30 -9.46 7.37 -15.72
C LEU A 30 -8.84 7.86 -17.02
N LEU A 31 -9.06 7.16 -18.14
CA LEU A 31 -8.58 7.58 -19.47
C LEU A 31 -9.30 8.83 -19.99
N ASN A 32 -10.53 9.09 -19.54
CA ASN A 32 -11.37 10.19 -20.04
C ASN A 32 -11.55 11.33 -19.02
N CYS A 33 -10.99 11.21 -17.81
CA CYS A 33 -11.16 12.18 -16.75
C CYS A 33 -9.83 12.49 -16.06
N GLU A 34 -9.23 13.61 -16.45
CA GLU A 34 -7.94 14.09 -15.91
C GLU A 34 -8.00 14.30 -14.38
N ILE A 35 -9.14 14.75 -13.85
CA ILE A 35 -9.32 14.99 -12.41
C ILE A 35 -9.18 13.69 -11.62
N CYS A 36 -9.83 12.63 -12.09
CA CYS A 36 -9.78 11.31 -11.46
C CYS A 36 -8.41 10.65 -11.66
N GLU A 37 -7.77 10.85 -12.81
CA GLU A 37 -6.42 10.38 -13.10
C GLU A 37 -5.37 11.00 -12.16
N LYS A 38 -5.41 12.33 -11.98
CA LYS A 38 -4.56 13.04 -11.02
C LYS A 38 -4.80 12.56 -9.58
N THR A 39 -6.05 12.33 -9.22
CA THR A 39 -6.42 11.81 -7.89
C THR A 39 -5.89 10.40 -7.68
N TYR A 40 -6.03 9.52 -8.68
CA TYR A 40 -5.47 8.17 -8.66
C TYR A 40 -3.95 8.17 -8.48
N ARG A 41 -3.21 8.99 -9.23
CA ARG A 41 -1.75 9.13 -9.07
C ARG A 41 -1.36 9.61 -7.66
N ARG A 42 -2.14 10.54 -7.09
CA ARG A 42 -1.92 11.01 -5.72
C ARG A 42 -2.08 9.85 -4.73
N TYR A 43 -3.17 9.09 -4.82
CA TYR A 43 -3.39 7.95 -3.93
C TYR A 43 -2.34 6.85 -4.10
N GLN A 44 -1.89 6.59 -5.32
CA GLN A 44 -0.82 5.62 -5.59
C GLN A 44 0.48 6.00 -4.87
N LYS A 45 0.89 7.28 -4.95
CA LYS A 45 2.08 7.78 -4.23
C LYS A 45 1.95 7.66 -2.71
N THR A 46 0.76 7.96 -2.17
CA THR A 46 0.50 7.86 -0.73
C THR A 46 0.46 6.40 -0.25
N HIS A 47 -0.06 5.47 -1.05
CA HIS A 47 -0.05 4.04 -0.73
C HIS A 47 1.35 3.42 -0.76
N GLU A 48 2.25 3.90 -1.63
CA GLU A 48 3.64 3.41 -1.72
C GLU A 48 4.52 3.95 -0.58
N SER A 49 4.19 5.13 -0.05
CA SER A 49 4.89 5.76 1.08
C SER A 49 4.46 5.20 2.46
N GLY A 50 3.50 4.27 2.48
CA GLY A 50 2.83 3.77 3.69
C GLY A 50 3.27 2.38 4.16
N CYS A 51 4.38 1.84 3.66
CA CYS A 51 4.95 0.60 4.17
C CYS A 51 5.92 0.85 5.33
N CYS A 52 5.41 1.45 6.40
CA CYS A 52 5.76 1.02 7.75
C CYS A 52 4.42 0.95 8.51
N TRP A 53 4.11 -0.20 9.10
CA TRP A 53 2.86 -0.53 9.81
C TRP A 53 1.65 -1.03 8.98
N ARG A 54 1.81 -2.14 8.24
CA ARG A 54 0.68 -3.08 8.14
C ARG A 54 1.15 -4.52 8.33
N ASN A 55 1.07 -4.93 9.59
CA ASN A 55 0.95 -6.33 9.98
C ASN A 55 -0.32 -6.91 9.33
N GLN A 56 -0.18 -7.52 8.15
CA GLN A 56 -1.14 -8.50 7.68
C GLN A 56 -0.36 -9.79 7.45
N ILE A 57 -0.24 -10.56 8.52
CA ILE A 57 0.14 -11.96 8.46
C ILE A 57 -0.90 -12.66 7.57
N ASN A 58 -0.56 -12.89 6.31
CA ASN A 58 -1.12 -14.00 5.55
C ASN A 58 0.03 -14.76 4.92
N ILE A 59 0.31 -15.87 5.59
CA ILE A 59 1.34 -16.85 5.29
C ILE A 59 1.12 -17.36 3.87
N LYS A 60 1.91 -16.88 2.91
CA LYS A 60 2.22 -17.69 1.73
C LYS A 60 3.57 -17.28 1.18
N PHE A 61 4.49 -18.23 1.32
CA PHE A 61 5.78 -18.26 0.64
C PHE A 61 6.83 -17.26 1.14
N ILE A 62 7.80 -17.82 1.85
CA ILE A 62 9.17 -17.36 1.80
C ILE A 62 9.57 -17.30 0.32
N SER A 63 9.59 -16.11 -0.25
CA SER A 63 10.39 -15.74 -1.41
C SER A 63 11.19 -14.52 -0.96
N LEU A 64 12.17 -14.72 -0.07
CA LEU A 64 13.58 -14.80 -0.46
C LEU A 64 13.96 -13.72 -1.49
N LEU A 65 14.70 -12.74 -0.98
CA LEU A 65 15.62 -11.87 -1.72
C LEU A 65 15.01 -10.66 -2.45
N ALA A 66 14.64 -9.63 -1.69
CA ALA A 66 14.90 -8.26 -2.12
C ALA A 66 15.72 -7.56 -1.02
N ASN A 67 17.03 -7.54 -1.25
CA ASN A 67 18.08 -6.97 -0.41
C ASN A 67 17.78 -5.53 0.07
N GLY A 68 18.17 -5.24 1.32
CA GLY A 68 18.71 -3.93 1.66
C GLY A 68 18.10 -3.20 2.86
N PHE A 69 18.02 -3.82 4.04
CA PHE A 69 18.22 -3.03 5.26
C PHE A 69 19.42 -3.62 6.01
N GLU A 70 20.60 -3.17 5.60
CA GLU A 70 21.87 -3.51 6.23
C GLU A 70 21.97 -2.87 7.62
N ALA A 71 22.29 -3.75 8.59
CA ALA A 71 23.23 -3.58 9.69
C ALA A 71 23.06 -2.35 10.62
N ASN A 72 22.92 -2.53 11.93
CA ASN A 72 23.89 -3.23 12.76
C ASN A 72 23.24 -3.81 14.02
N GLY A 73 23.49 -5.09 14.25
CA GLY A 73 23.24 -5.72 15.54
C GLY A 73 24.09 -5.07 16.61
N SER A 74 23.48 -4.21 17.41
CA SER A 74 24.08 -3.74 18.65
C SER A 74 23.39 -4.48 19.80
N LEU A 75 24.15 -5.27 20.55
CA LEU A 75 23.72 -5.87 21.83
C LEU A 75 23.12 -4.81 22.78
N VAL A 76 23.48 -3.53 22.59
CA VAL A 76 22.88 -2.36 23.25
C VAL A 76 21.36 -2.30 23.05
N TYR A 77 20.84 -2.64 21.86
CA TYR A 77 19.40 -2.58 21.61
C TYR A 77 18.64 -3.66 22.39
N LEU A 78 19.20 -4.86 22.47
CA LEU A 78 18.65 -5.94 23.29
C LEU A 78 18.72 -5.60 24.79
N LEU A 79 19.80 -4.97 25.26
CA LEU A 79 19.95 -4.53 26.65
C LEU A 79 18.98 -3.39 27.02
N LEU A 80 18.72 -2.45 26.09
CA LEU A 80 17.75 -1.38 26.29
C LEU A 80 16.31 -1.89 26.43
N ILE A 81 15.94 -2.93 25.69
CA ILE A 81 14.61 -3.55 25.80
C ILE A 81 14.39 -4.17 27.18
N ILE A 82 15.42 -4.78 27.77
CA ILE A 82 15.33 -5.42 29.10
C ILE A 82 15.20 -4.36 30.21
N LEU A 83 15.90 -3.22 30.10
CA LEU A 83 15.87 -2.14 31.11
C LEU A 83 14.58 -1.30 31.12
N ILE A 84 13.83 -1.24 30.02
CA ILE A 84 12.58 -0.46 29.94
C ILE A 84 11.37 -1.28 30.46
N CYS A 85 11.46 -2.61 30.45
CA CYS A 85 10.41 -3.52 30.89
C CYS A 85 10.64 -4.13 32.28
N GLY A 86 11.69 -3.73 33.01
CA GLY A 86 12.04 -4.24 34.35
C GLY A 86 12.07 -3.15 35.41
#